data_AF-A0A956D8I3-F1
#
_entry.id   AF-A0A956D8I3-F1
#
_cell.length_a   1.000
_cell.length_b   1.000
_cell.length_c   1.000
_cell.angle_alpha   90.00
_cell.angle_beta   90.00
_cell.angle_gamma   90.00
#
_symmetry.space_group_name_H-M   'P 1'
#
loop_
_entity.id
_entity.type
_entity.pdbx_description
1 polymer ?
#
loop_
_entity_poly.entity_id
_entity_poly.type
_entity_poly.pdbx_seq_one_letter_code
_entity_poly.pdbx_strand_id
1 'polypeptide(L)' 'MSPRLLPRASYDVLVAKLAEDRELLAPRVRDGAIVWGVVDDASQLPVGVGDTQTAGRYRL' A
#
# COMPACT_ATOMS: atom_id res chain seq x y z
N MET A 1 -12.96 19.02 10.29
CA MET A 1 -11.56 18.53 10.30
C MET A 1 -11.16 18.28 8.85
N SER A 2 -10.07 18.86 8.37
CA SER A 2 -9.56 18.56 7.03
C SER A 2 -8.87 17.18 7.03
N PRO A 3 -9.04 16.34 6.00
CA PRO A 3 -8.39 15.04 5.94
C PRO A 3 -6.85 15.21 5.87
N ARG A 4 -6.13 14.41 6.63
CA ARG A 4 -4.67 14.31 6.52
C ARG A 4 -4.35 13.36 5.38
N LEU A 5 -3.64 13.86 4.37
CA LEU A 5 -3.26 13.11 3.18
C LEU A 5 -1.78 12.77 3.22
N LEU A 6 -1.45 11.51 2.96
CA LEU A 6 -0.08 11.08 2.74
C LEU A 6 0.19 11.12 1.22
N PRO A 7 1.20 11.89 0.75
CA PRO A 7 1.62 11.84 -0.64
C PRO A 7 2.04 10.42 -1.03
N ARG A 8 1.69 9.98 -2.25
CA ARG A 8 2.04 8.63 -2.75
C ARG A 8 3.55 8.36 -2.68
N ALA A 9 4.37 9.37 -3.00
CA ALA A 9 5.83 9.28 -2.94
C ALA A 9 6.40 9.11 -1.53
N SER A 10 5.60 9.43 -0.49
CA SER A 10 5.99 9.25 0.91
C SER A 10 5.47 7.95 1.51
N TYR A 11 4.72 7.16 0.74
CA TYR A 11 4.13 5.92 1.23
C TYR A 11 5.18 4.88 1.59
N ASP A 12 6.24 4.75 0.81
CA ASP A 12 7.32 3.78 1.04
C ASP A 12 8.04 4.07 2.37
N VAL A 13 8.20 5.35 2.72
CA VAL A 13 8.77 5.78 4.01
C VAL A 13 7.88 5.36 5.18
N LEU A 14 6.56 5.45 5.03
CA LEU A 14 5.62 4.99 6.06
C LEU A 14 5.71 3.47 6.25
N VAL A 15 5.72 2.71 5.16
CA VAL A 15 5.83 1.25 5.20
C VAL A 15 7.13 0.84 5.90
N ALA A 16 8.26 1.41 5.49
CA ALA A 16 9.55 1.15 6.12
C ALA A 16 9.53 1.50 7.63
N LYS A 17 8.93 2.64 8.01
CA LYS A 17 8.84 3.05 9.42
C LYS A 17 7.98 2.14 10.27
N LEU A 18 6.87 1.64 9.75
CA LEU A 18 6.02 0.72 10.50
C LEU A 18 6.62 -0.69 10.56
N ALA A 19 7.37 -1.11 9.54
CA ALA A 19 8.05 -2.40 9.53
C ALA A 19 9.20 -2.49 10.56
N GLU A 20 9.65 -1.37 11.13
CA GLU A 20 10.67 -1.35 12.20
C GLU A 20 10.19 -2.04 13.48
N ASP A 21 8.89 -1.95 13.81
CA ASP A 21 8.33 -2.45 15.07
C ASP A 21 7.06 -3.29 14.93
N ARG A 22 6.50 -3.41 13.71
CA ARG A 22 5.23 -4.10 13.45
C ARG A 22 5.31 -4.96 12.20
N GLU A 23 4.57 -6.06 12.25
CA GLU A 23 4.28 -6.85 11.06
C GLU A 23 3.14 -6.20 10.27
N LEU A 24 3.41 -5.81 9.03
CA LEU A 24 2.40 -5.24 8.14
C LEU A 24 1.73 -6.35 7.33
N LEU A 25 0.44 -6.55 7.56
CA LEU A 25 -0.35 -7.52 6.82
C LEU A 25 -1.13 -6.82 5.70
N ALA A 26 -0.93 -7.27 4.46
CA ALA A 26 -1.58 -6.72 3.27
C ALA A 26 -1.75 -7.77 2.16
N PRO A 27 -2.58 -7.51 1.14
CA PRO A 27 -2.48 -8.23 -0.12
C PRO A 27 -1.12 -7.92 -0.74
N ARG A 28 -0.46 -8.94 -1.27
CA ARG A 28 0.79 -8.82 -2.03
C ARG A 28 0.77 -9.65 -3.29
N VAL A 29 1.55 -9.24 -4.28
CA VAL A 29 1.76 -10.03 -5.50
C VAL A 29 2.83 -11.08 -5.23
N ARG A 30 2.51 -12.35 -5.46
CA ARG A 30 3.45 -13.49 -5.42
C ARG A 30 3.15 -14.40 -6.59
N ASP A 31 4.15 -14.65 -7.44
CA ASP A 31 4.02 -15.48 -8.65
C ASP A 31 2.85 -15.04 -9.56
N GLY A 32 2.61 -13.73 -9.65
CA GLY A 32 1.52 -13.15 -10.43
C GLY A 32 0.12 -13.29 -9.80
N ALA A 33 -0.01 -13.90 -8.63
CA ALA A 33 -1.25 -14.01 -7.87
C ALA A 33 -1.28 -13.03 -6.69
N ILE A 34 -2.48 -12.60 -6.29
CA ILE A 34 -2.67 -11.81 -5.07
C ILE A 34 -2.85 -12.78 -3.90
N VAL A 35 -1.96 -12.69 -2.91
CA VAL A 35 -2.03 -13.46 -1.66
C VAL A 35 -2.00 -12.53 -0.46
N TRP A 36 -2.59 -12.93 0.65
CA TRP A 36 -2.47 -12.19 1.91
C TRP A 36 -1.19 -12.59 2.63
N GLY A 37 -0.44 -11.64 3.17
CA GLY A 37 0.75 -11.93 3.95
C GLY A 37 1.49 -10.70 4.45
N VAL A 38 2.68 -10.94 4.99
CA VAL A 38 3.57 -9.88 5.47
C VAL A 38 4.13 -9.09 4.29
N VAL A 39 4.15 -7.77 4.44
CA VAL A 39 4.85 -6.86 3.54
C VAL A 39 5.84 -5.99 4.31
N ASP A 40 6.99 -5.74 3.70
CA ASP A 40 8.04 -4.85 4.21
C ASP A 40 8.36 -3.73 3.20
N ASP A 41 7.82 -3.84 1.99
CA ASP A 41 8.03 -2.88 0.91
C ASP A 41 6.74 -2.62 0.14
N ALA A 42 6.50 -1.36 -0.21
CA ALA A 42 5.28 -0.94 -0.90
C ALA A 42 5.14 -1.51 -2.33
N SER A 43 6.25 -1.90 -2.98
CA SER A 43 6.24 -2.55 -4.30
C SER A 43 5.63 -3.96 -4.26
N GLN A 44 5.54 -4.56 -3.08
CA GLN A 44 4.90 -5.87 -2.92
C GLN A 44 3.37 -5.76 -3.02
N LEU A 45 2.81 -4.57 -2.82
CA LEU A 45 1.37 -4.34 -2.91
C LEU A 45 0.89 -4.45 -4.36
N PRO A 46 -0.32 -4.99 -4.59
CA PRO A 46 -0.93 -4.97 -5.91
C PRO A 46 -1.05 -3.54 -6.44
N VAL A 47 -0.66 -3.36 -7.69
CA VAL A 47 -0.96 -2.14 -8.44
C VAL A 47 -2.36 -2.28 -9.02
N GLY A 48 -3.24 -1.30 -8.78
CA GLY A 48 -4.59 -1.29 -9.35
C GLY A 48 -4.53 -1.34 -10.88
N VAL A 49 -5.14 -2.35 -11.49
CA VAL A 49 -5.21 -2.50 -12.96
C VAL A 49 -6.45 -1.74 -13.45
N GLY A 50 -6.28 -0.47 -13.81
CA GLY A 50 -7.34 0.37 -14.41
C GLY A 50 -7.75 1.62 -13.61
N ASP A 51 -7.10 1.91 -12.49
CA ASP A 51 -7.67 2.82 -11.50
C ASP A 51 -7.06 4.23 -11.53
N THR A 52 -7.92 5.25 -11.60
CA THR A 52 -7.57 6.59 -11.11
C THR A 52 -7.83 6.63 -9.61
N GLN A 53 -6.79 6.38 -8.82
CA GLN A 53 -6.88 6.48 -7.35
C GLN A 53 -6.39 7.85 -6.90
N THR A 54 -7.27 8.60 -6.25
CA THR A 54 -6.91 9.85 -5.53
C THR A 54 -7.40 9.73 -4.10
N ALA A 55 -6.77 10.44 -3.17
CA ALA A 55 -7.17 10.34 -1.77
C ALA A 55 -8.67 10.65 -1.59
N GLY A 56 -9.41 9.70 -1.01
CA GLY A 56 -10.86 9.81 -0.82
C GLY A 56 -11.71 9.41 -2.02
N ARG A 57 -11.12 8.97 -3.15
CA ARG A 57 -11.85 8.45 -4.31
C ARG A 57 -11.16 7.20 -4.84
N TYR A 58 -11.82 6.07 -4.64
CA TYR A 58 -11.42 4.77 -5.15
C TYR A 58 -12.50 4.28 -6.12
N ARG A 59 -12.09 3.90 -7.34
CA ARG A 59 -12.93 3.15 -8.29
C ARG A 59 -12.19 1.84 -8.58
N LEU A 60 -12.88 0.73 -8.38
CA LEU A 60 -12.44 -0.62 -8.72
C LEU A 60 -12.87 -0.97 -10.14
#